data_AF-A0A9R1SX35-F1
#
_entry.id   AF-A0A9R1SX35-F1
#
_cell.length_a   1.000
_cell.length_b   1.000
_cell.length_c   1.000
_cell.angle_alpha   90.00
_cell.angle_beta   90.00
_cell.angle_gamma   90.00
#
_symmetry.space_group_name_H-M   'P 1'
#
loop_
_entity.id
_entity.type
_entity.pdbx_description
1 polymer ?
#
loop_
_entity_poly.entity_id
_entity_poly.type
_entity_poly.pdbx_seq_one_letter_code
_entity_poly.pdbx_strand_id
1 'polypeptide(L)'
;MSDPRLRTLKIKTGVVKRLAKEKVTYEKEAVQQKERIQKYKDQGKDGHDIRKQEEVLQESLMMIPDCQRRLIKAHEDLKKILESEQDLKESEPYLDAEKVLEEAEQQLPKDSNLLSAS
;
A
#
# COMPACT_ATOMS: atom_id res chain seq x y z
N MET A 1 -20.08 -29.16 -3.33
CA MET A 1 -19.35 -28.23 -2.44
C MET A 1 -18.71 -27.16 -3.30
N SER A 2 -18.64 -25.91 -2.83
CA SER A 2 -17.84 -24.86 -3.49
C SER A 2 -16.38 -25.28 -3.57
N ASP A 3 -15.72 -25.04 -4.70
CA ASP A 3 -14.27 -25.24 -4.82
C ASP A 3 -13.55 -24.41 -3.72
N PRO A 4 -12.75 -25.04 -2.83
CA PRO A 4 -12.08 -24.34 -1.74
C PRO A 4 -11.06 -23.29 -2.23
N ARG A 5 -10.51 -23.45 -3.44
CA ARG A 5 -9.56 -22.50 -4.05
C ARG A 5 -10.21 -21.14 -4.32
N LEU A 6 -11.49 -21.13 -4.69
CA LEU A 6 -12.27 -19.89 -4.87
C LEU A 6 -12.39 -19.09 -3.56
N ARG A 7 -12.49 -19.78 -2.41
CA ARG A 7 -12.48 -19.12 -1.10
C ARG A 7 -11.10 -18.53 -0.81
N THR A 8 -10.04 -19.28 -1.10
CA THR A 8 -8.65 -18.80 -0.94
C THR A 8 -8.39 -17.54 -1.77
N LEU A 9 -8.83 -17.51 -3.03
CA LEU A 9 -8.75 -16.32 -3.89
C LEU A 9 -9.42 -15.12 -3.22
N LYS A 10 -10.69 -15.22 -2.81
CA LYS A 10 -11.40 -14.12 -2.14
C LYS A 10 -10.65 -13.59 -0.91
N ILE A 11 -10.10 -14.48 -0.09
CA ILE A 11 -9.35 -14.09 1.12
C ILE A 11 -8.09 -13.33 0.74
N LYS A 12 -7.29 -13.87 -0.18
CA LYS A 12 -6.01 -13.28 -0.60
C LYS A 12 -6.21 -11.95 -1.35
N THR A 13 -7.21 -11.86 -2.22
CA THR A 13 -7.67 -10.61 -2.85
C THR A 13 -8.04 -9.56 -1.80
N GLY A 14 -8.81 -9.96 -0.76
CA GLY A 14 -9.17 -9.06 0.33
C GLY A 14 -7.96 -8.55 1.14
N VAL A 15 -6.90 -9.36 1.29
CA VAL A 15 -5.65 -8.94 1.94
C VAL A 15 -4.94 -7.87 1.10
N VAL A 16 -4.72 -8.11 -0.19
CA VAL A 16 -4.08 -7.15 -1.10
C VAL A 16 -4.85 -5.83 -1.12
N LYS A 17 -6.18 -5.89 -1.26
CA LYS A 17 -7.05 -4.69 -1.30
C LYS A 17 -6.96 -3.85 -0.03
N ARG A 18 -6.87 -4.48 1.15
CA ARG A 18 -6.72 -3.76 2.42
C ARG A 18 -5.36 -3.10 2.55
N LEU A 19 -4.28 -3.83 2.25
CA LEU A 19 -2.92 -3.31 2.33
C LEU A 19 -2.68 -2.16 1.34
N ALA A 20 -3.23 -2.25 0.13
CA ALA A 20 -3.14 -1.18 -0.86
C ALA A 20 -3.82 0.11 -0.36
N LYS A 21 -5.01 -0.01 0.25
CA LYS A 21 -5.72 1.13 0.85
C LYS A 21 -4.98 1.70 2.05
N GLU A 22 -4.46 0.85 2.93
CA GLU A 22 -3.71 1.24 4.11
C GLU A 22 -2.48 2.07 3.75
N LYS A 23 -1.70 1.63 2.76
CA LYS A 23 -0.57 2.40 2.22
C LYS A 23 -1.00 3.79 1.73
N VAL A 24 -2.06 3.85 0.91
CA VAL A 24 -2.59 5.12 0.39
C VAL A 24 -3.03 6.06 1.51
N THR A 25 -3.64 5.54 2.57
CA THR A 25 -4.03 6.33 3.75
C THR A 25 -2.81 6.97 4.40
N TYR A 26 -1.77 6.18 4.73
CA TYR A 26 -0.57 6.70 5.37
C TYR A 26 0.19 7.70 4.48
N GLU A 27 0.24 7.47 3.16
CA GLU A 27 0.82 8.42 2.21
C GLU A 27 0.05 9.75 2.20
N LYS A 28 -1.29 9.70 2.22
CA LYS A 28 -2.13 10.90 2.31
C LYS A 28 -1.94 11.66 3.62
N GLU A 29 -1.87 10.95 4.74
CA GLU A 29 -1.61 11.56 6.06
C GLU A 29 -0.26 12.28 6.07
N ALA A 30 0.79 11.65 5.53
CA ALA A 30 2.11 12.28 5.41
C ALA A 30 2.08 13.54 4.53
N VAL A 31 1.33 13.53 3.42
CA VAL A 31 1.16 14.72 2.57
C VAL A 31 0.43 15.84 3.31
N GLN A 32 -0.70 15.53 3.94
CA GLN A 32 -1.47 16.52 4.72
C GLN A 32 -0.64 17.12 5.85
N GLN A 33 0.17 16.31 6.53
CA GLN A 33 1.04 16.78 7.59
C GLN A 33 2.18 17.65 7.06
N LYS A 34 2.76 17.35 5.89
CA LYS A 34 3.73 18.24 5.21
C LYS A 34 3.10 19.59 4.85
N GLU A 35 1.90 19.60 4.30
CA GLU A 35 1.17 20.85 3.99
C GLU A 35 0.89 21.65 5.26
N ARG A 36 0.55 20.99 6.37
CA ARG A 36 0.36 21.64 7.67
C ARG A 36 1.65 22.29 8.19
N ILE A 37 2.77 21.59 8.11
CA ILE A 37 4.09 22.13 8.48
C ILE A 37 4.41 23.37 7.64
N GLN A 38 4.15 23.33 6.32
CA GLN A 38 4.38 24.48 5.45
C GLN A 38 3.51 25.68 5.87
N LYS A 39 2.22 25.46 6.16
CA LYS A 39 1.34 26.51 6.68
C LYS A 39 1.84 27.11 8.00
N TYR A 40 2.43 26.31 8.89
CA TYR A 40 3.00 26.80 10.15
C TYR A 40 4.22 27.69 9.88
N LYS A 41 5.08 27.31 8.91
CA LYS A 41 6.22 28.12 8.46
C LYS A 41 5.75 29.45 7.85
N ASP A 42 4.76 29.40 6.96
CA ASP A 42 4.23 30.60 6.29
C ASP A 42 3.54 31.57 7.26
N GLN A 43 2.95 31.05 8.33
CA GLN A 43 2.32 31.85 9.40
C GLN A 43 3.34 32.41 10.42
N GLY A 44 4.63 32.09 10.28
CA GLY A 44 5.66 32.51 11.24
C GLY A 44 5.47 31.90 12.64
N LYS A 45 4.91 30.69 12.73
CA LYS A 45 4.84 29.95 14.00
C LYS A 45 6.24 29.69 14.54
N ASP A 46 6.37 29.58 15.86
CA ASP A 46 7.68 29.38 16.48
C ASP A 46 8.26 27.99 16.14
N GLY A 47 9.58 27.88 16.34
CA GLY A 47 10.30 26.65 15.99
C GLY A 47 9.91 25.44 16.83
N HIS A 48 9.38 25.61 18.05
CA HIS A 48 8.90 24.48 18.85
C HIS A 48 7.63 23.88 18.24
N ASP A 49 6.67 24.71 17.85
CA ASP A 49 5.45 24.26 17.19
C ASP A 49 5.73 23.53 15.86
N ILE A 50 6.66 24.07 15.06
CA ILE A 50 7.08 23.44 13.80
C ILE A 50 7.75 22.08 14.05
N ARG A 51 8.70 22.00 14.99
CA ARG A 51 9.36 20.73 15.35
C ARG A 51 8.35 19.69 15.81
N LYS A 52 7.33 20.10 16.59
CA LYS A 52 6.30 19.16 17.03
C LYS A 52 5.49 18.58 15.87
N GLN A 53 5.21 19.38 14.85
CA GLN A 53 4.53 18.88 13.64
C GLN A 53 5.45 17.98 12.79
N GLU A 54 6.76 18.24 12.77
CA GLU A 54 7.75 17.39 12.10
C GLU A 54 7.88 16.01 12.78
N GLU A 55 7.78 15.92 14.11
CA GLU A 55 7.69 14.63 14.83
C GLU A 55 6.47 13.81 14.39
N VAL A 56 5.29 14.43 14.32
CA VAL A 56 4.05 13.78 13.86
C VAL A 56 4.17 13.31 12.42
N LEU A 57 4.87 14.07 11.56
CA LEU A 57 5.17 13.64 10.20
C LEU A 57 6.04 12.38 10.21
N GLN A 58 7.07 12.32 11.04
CA GLN A 58 7.93 11.14 11.14
C GLN A 58 7.14 9.90 11.59
N GLU A 59 6.23 10.04 12.56
CA GLU A 59 5.34 8.94 12.98
C GLU A 59 4.53 8.38 11.81
N SER A 60 3.98 9.25 10.96
CA SER A 60 3.23 8.84 9.77
C SER A 60 4.12 8.15 8.74
N LEU A 61 5.33 8.68 8.51
CA LEU A 61 6.30 8.13 7.56
C LEU A 61 6.84 6.76 8.00
N MET A 62 6.98 6.50 9.30
CA MET A 62 7.48 5.23 9.81
C MET A 62 6.55 4.04 9.53
N MET A 63 5.26 4.29 9.28
CA MET A 63 4.28 3.24 8.98
C MET A 63 4.33 2.76 7.53
N ILE A 64 4.72 3.63 6.60
CA ILE A 64 4.68 3.37 5.15
C ILE A 64 5.58 2.18 4.74
N PRO A 65 6.83 2.04 5.24
CA PRO A 65 7.71 0.94 4.83
C PRO A 65 7.17 -0.46 5.16
N ASP A 66 6.58 -0.66 6.35
CA ASP A 66 6.02 -1.97 6.71
C ASP A 66 4.79 -2.29 5.87
N CYS A 67 3.90 -1.32 5.67
CA CYS A 67 2.73 -1.46 4.79
C CYS A 67 3.14 -1.84 3.37
N GLN A 68 4.17 -1.18 2.84
CA GLN A 68 4.72 -1.47 1.52
C GLN A 68 5.29 -2.89 1.43
N ARG A 69 6.10 -3.32 2.39
CA ARG A 69 6.64 -4.70 2.42
C ARG A 69 5.53 -5.75 2.47
N ARG A 70 4.51 -5.53 3.29
CA ARG A 70 3.35 -6.41 3.40
C ARG A 70 2.55 -6.46 2.10
N LEU A 71 2.35 -5.31 1.46
CA LEU A 71 1.65 -5.22 0.18
C LEU A 71 2.41 -5.98 -0.92
N ILE A 72 3.73 -5.78 -1.05
CA ILE A 72 4.57 -6.50 -2.02
C ILE A 72 4.39 -8.01 -1.83
N LYS A 73 4.56 -8.50 -0.60
CA LYS A 73 4.43 -9.94 -0.30
C LYS A 73 3.04 -10.48 -0.62
N ALA A 74 1.98 -9.76 -0.22
CA ALA A 74 0.61 -10.19 -0.47
C ALA A 74 0.26 -10.19 -1.97
N HIS A 75 0.78 -9.20 -2.72
CA HIS A 75 0.62 -9.10 -4.17
C HIS A 75 1.32 -10.27 -4.87
N GLU A 76 2.59 -10.53 -4.54
CA GLU A 76 3.34 -11.68 -5.06
C GLU A 76 2.66 -13.02 -4.74
N ASP A 77 2.18 -13.20 -3.51
CA ASP A 77 1.45 -14.40 -3.10
C ASP A 77 0.17 -14.60 -3.93
N LEU A 78 -0.62 -13.55 -4.14
CA LEU A 78 -1.85 -13.63 -4.93
C LEU A 78 -1.54 -13.88 -6.41
N LYS A 79 -0.53 -13.20 -6.96
CA LYS A 79 -0.07 -13.39 -8.34
C LYS A 79 0.32 -14.85 -8.60
N LYS A 80 1.12 -15.45 -7.72
CA LYS A 80 1.51 -16.87 -7.81
C LYS A 80 0.31 -17.82 -7.79
N ILE A 81 -0.71 -17.52 -6.96
CA ILE A 81 -1.94 -18.32 -6.94
C ILE A 81 -2.64 -18.25 -8.30
N LEU A 82 -2.81 -17.05 -8.86
CA LEU A 82 -3.45 -16.91 -10.18
C LEU A 82 -2.66 -17.65 -11.26
N GLU A 83 -1.34 -17.51 -11.29
CA GLU A 83 -0.45 -18.24 -12.22
C GLU A 83 -0.60 -19.77 -12.12
N SER A 84 -0.84 -20.30 -10.91
CA SER A 84 -1.02 -21.74 -10.70
C SER A 84 -2.45 -22.25 -10.97
N GLU A 85 -3.47 -21.41 -10.80
CA GLU A 85 -4.89 -21.78 -10.82
C GLU A 85 -5.59 -21.32 -12.12
N GLN A 86 -4.91 -21.52 -13.26
CA GLN A 86 -5.38 -21.04 -14.57
C GLN A 86 -6.71 -21.67 -15.03
N ASP A 87 -7.06 -22.83 -14.49
CA ASP A 87 -8.34 -23.49 -14.71
C ASP A 87 -9.53 -22.72 -14.12
N LEU A 88 -9.28 -21.76 -13.22
CA LEU A 88 -10.29 -20.92 -12.58
C LEU A 88 -10.47 -19.54 -13.24
N LYS A 89 -9.83 -19.28 -14.38
CA LYS A 89 -9.79 -17.96 -15.06
C LYS A 89 -11.15 -17.32 -15.32
N GLU A 90 -12.15 -18.14 -15.65
CA GLU A 90 -13.51 -17.67 -15.95
C GLU A 90 -14.35 -17.44 -14.68
N SER A 91 -13.81 -17.74 -13.50
CA SER A 91 -14.52 -17.56 -12.25
C SER A 91 -14.47 -16.10 -11.78
N GLU A 92 -15.59 -15.59 -11.29
CA GLU A 92 -15.68 -14.24 -10.72
C GLU A 92 -14.57 -13.94 -9.67
N PRO A 93 -14.22 -14.85 -8.73
CA PRO A 93 -13.15 -14.60 -7.77
C PRO A 93 -11.76 -14.44 -8.39
N TYR A 94 -11.50 -15.13 -9.51
CA TYR A 94 -10.23 -15.02 -10.23
C TYR A 94 -10.16 -13.66 -10.96
N LEU A 95 -11.22 -13.27 -11.65
CA LEU A 95 -11.30 -11.97 -12.33
C LEU A 95 -11.19 -10.78 -11.36
N ASP A 96 -11.84 -10.85 -10.19
CA ASP A 96 -11.70 -9.83 -9.15
C ASP A 96 -10.26 -9.77 -8.60
N ALA A 97 -9.61 -10.92 -8.44
CA ALA A 97 -8.20 -10.98 -8.03
C ALA A 97 -7.25 -10.34 -9.05
N GLU A 98 -7.42 -10.61 -10.35
CA GLU A 98 -6.64 -9.98 -11.43
C GLU A 98 -6.79 -8.46 -11.40
N LYS A 99 -8.04 -7.98 -11.33
CA LYS A 99 -8.32 -6.55 -11.25
C LYS A 99 -7.67 -5.89 -10.03
N VAL A 100 -7.76 -6.54 -8.86
CA VAL A 100 -7.15 -6.01 -7.62
C VAL A 100 -5.63 -6.00 -7.70
N LEU A 101 -4.99 -6.97 -8.35
CA LEU A 101 -3.54 -6.94 -8.58
C LEU A 101 -3.15 -5.75 -9.46
N GLU A 102 -3.88 -5.51 -10.55
CA GLU A 102 -3.63 -4.37 -11.45
C GLU A 102 -3.79 -3.03 -10.73
N GLU A 103 -4.86 -2.86 -9.94
CA GLU A 103 -5.08 -1.67 -9.13
C GLU A 103 -3.98 -1.48 -8.07
N ALA A 104 -3.54 -2.56 -7.43
CA ALA A 104 -2.50 -2.54 -6.40
C ALA A 104 -1.09 -2.31 -6.94
N GLU A 105 -0.82 -2.67 -8.21
CA GLU A 105 0.46 -2.46 -8.88
C GLU A 105 0.90 -0.99 -8.83
N GLN A 106 -0.06 -0.07 -8.98
CA GLN A 106 0.19 1.38 -8.92
C GLN A 106 0.70 1.84 -7.55
N GLN A 107 0.48 1.04 -6.51
CA GLN A 107 0.87 1.31 -5.14
C GLN A 107 2.18 0.60 -4.75
N LEU A 108 2.70 -0.29 -5.60
CA LEU A 108 4.01 -0.89 -5.39
C LEU A 108 5.11 0.14 -5.70
N PRO A 109 6.29 0.01 -5.07
CA PRO A 109 7.45 0.78 -5.49
C PRO A 109 7.72 0.49 -6.97
N LYS A 110 7.74 1.54 -7.80
CA LYS A 110 8.30 1.43 -9.15
C LYS A 110 9.80 1.19 -8.98
N ASP A 111 10.37 0.26 -9.75
CA ASP A 111 11.82 0.02 -9.79
C ASP A 111 12.56 1.30 -10.21
N SER A 112 12.82 2.17 -9.24
CA SER A 112 13.59 3.40 -9.36
C SER A 112 13.97 3.88 -7.95
N ASN A 113 14.81 3.08 -7.26
CA ASN A 113 15.82 3.52 -6.28
C ASN A 113 16.44 2.36 -5.48
N LEU A 114 16.91 1.32 -6.14
CA LEU A 114 17.77 0.29 -5.51
C LEU A 114 19.28 0.46 -5.82
N LEU A 115 19.72 1.61 -6.36
CA LEU A 115 21.13 1.80 -6.78
C LEU A 115 21.77 3.15 -6.41
N SER A 116 21.35 3.83 -5.34
CA SER A 116 22.10 5.01 -4.86
C SER A 116 22.21 5.07 -3.34
N ALA A 117 22.83 4.04 -2.77
CA ALA A 117 23.53 4.16 -1.49
C ALA A 117 24.68 3.14 -1.47
N SER A 118 25.80 3.51 -2.08
CA SER A 118 27.13 2.99 -1.80
C SER A 118 28.07 4.17 -1.71
#